data_AF-A0A533I9Z7-F1
#
_entry.id   AF-A0A533I9Z7-F1
#
_cell.length_a   1.000
_cell.length_b   1.000
_cell.length_c   1.000
_cell.angle_alpha   90.00
_cell.angle_beta   90.00
_cell.angle_gamma   90.00
#
_symmetry.space_group_name_H-M   'P 1'
#
loop_
_entity.id
_entity.type
_entity.pdbx_description
1 polymer ?
#
loop_
_entity_poly.entity_id
_entity_poly.type
_entity_poly.pdbx_seq_one_letter_code
_entity_poly.pdbx_strand_id
1 'polypeptide(L)'
;MPYDSQPGDTAMFRQLTAAALATLALAACEPTATASNEPYSTVPTGDYVLFNIGGEVLSVRHTTMQIAPTQITGRTGCNSFAAPISGTPPEIVVGEIQTSGQTCRWSAQENSFLTALRAANRITYEDGVLRIAGGQDTLTFEYGRLASADGPIGRNLNPNARATAAEPAAAPVVSAAQ
;
A
#
# COMPACT_ATOMS: atom_id res chain seq x y z
N MET A 1 -69.69 8.93 -38.28
CA MET A 1 -70.25 8.82 -39.65
C MET A 1 -70.10 10.20 -40.29
N PRO A 2 -69.59 10.41 -41.52
CA PRO A 2 -68.90 9.56 -42.51
C PRO A 2 -67.40 9.97 -42.66
N TYR A 3 -66.45 9.11 -43.06
CA TYR A 3 -66.06 8.66 -44.42
C TYR A 3 -65.36 9.74 -45.27
N ASP A 4 -64.06 9.57 -45.51
CA ASP A 4 -63.55 9.51 -46.89
C ASP A 4 -62.23 8.73 -46.98
N SER A 5 -62.07 8.03 -48.10
CA SER A 5 -61.17 6.90 -48.32
C SER A 5 -60.19 7.16 -49.46
N GLN A 6 -59.09 6.38 -49.43
CA GLN A 6 -58.40 5.75 -50.58
C GLN A 6 -57.40 6.60 -51.42
N PRO A 7 -56.58 5.99 -52.32
CA PRO A 7 -55.54 4.97 -52.07
C PRO A 7 -54.26 5.16 -52.92
N GLY A 8 -53.30 4.25 -52.77
CA GLY A 8 -52.44 3.80 -53.87
C GLY A 8 -51.06 4.43 -53.91
N ASP A 9 -50.03 3.63 -53.65
CA ASP A 9 -49.33 3.02 -54.78
C ASP A 9 -48.48 1.83 -54.34
N THR A 10 -48.59 0.79 -55.15
CA THR A 10 -47.91 -0.49 -54.97
C THR A 10 -46.58 -0.40 -55.68
N ALA A 11 -45.46 -0.51 -54.96
CA ALA A 11 -44.17 -0.82 -55.56
C ALA A 11 -43.45 -1.86 -54.71
N MET A 12 -43.63 -3.10 -55.12
CA MET A 12 -42.86 -4.29 -54.74
C MET A 12 -41.41 -4.13 -55.22
N PHE A 13 -40.44 -3.93 -54.33
CA PHE A 13 -39.04 -4.24 -54.63
C PHE A 13 -38.27 -4.70 -53.38
N ARG A 14 -38.08 -6.04 -53.34
CA ARG A 14 -36.86 -6.77 -52.95
C ARG A 14 -36.26 -6.54 -51.55
N GLN A 15 -36.38 -7.60 -50.74
CA GLN A 15 -35.57 -7.90 -49.56
C GLN A 15 -34.07 -7.70 -49.81
N LEU A 16 -33.41 -6.90 -48.97
CA LEU A 16 -32.01 -7.11 -48.58
C LEU A 16 -31.79 -6.63 -47.13
N THR A 17 -31.31 -7.58 -46.32
CA THR A 17 -30.39 -7.43 -45.18
C THR A 17 -30.87 -6.75 -43.89
N ALA A 18 -30.98 -7.60 -42.88
CA ALA A 18 -31.00 -7.30 -41.46
C ALA A 18 -29.81 -6.43 -41.00
N ALA A 19 -30.05 -5.53 -40.05
CA ALA A 19 -29.03 -5.06 -39.13
C ALA A 19 -29.67 -4.86 -37.75
N ALA A 20 -29.23 -5.70 -36.81
CA ALA A 20 -29.64 -5.72 -35.42
C ALA A 20 -29.20 -4.45 -34.69
N LEU A 21 -30.14 -3.80 -33.99
CA LEU A 21 -29.82 -2.86 -32.92
C LEU A 21 -29.99 -3.61 -31.60
N ALA A 22 -28.97 -4.40 -31.25
CA ALA A 22 -28.83 -4.93 -29.90
C ALA A 22 -28.45 -3.75 -28.99
N THR A 23 -29.44 -3.20 -28.28
CA THR A 23 -29.23 -2.25 -27.20
C THR A 23 -28.40 -2.94 -26.12
N LEU A 24 -27.12 -2.59 -26.03
CA LEU A 24 -26.25 -3.03 -24.94
C LEU A 24 -26.79 -2.45 -23.63
N ALA A 25 -27.44 -3.29 -22.84
CA ALA A 25 -27.65 -3.05 -21.43
C ALA A 25 -26.27 -3.08 -20.75
N LEU A 26 -25.67 -1.90 -20.55
CA LEU A 26 -24.62 -1.73 -19.54
C LEU A 26 -25.28 -1.88 -18.16
N ALA A 27 -25.57 -3.12 -17.76
CA ALA A 27 -25.71 -3.44 -16.36
C ALA A 27 -24.35 -3.15 -15.73
N ALA A 28 -24.32 -2.10 -14.90
CA ALA A 28 -23.21 -1.72 -14.08
C ALA A 28 -22.80 -2.93 -13.23
N CYS A 29 -21.77 -3.64 -13.69
CA CYS A 29 -20.94 -4.44 -12.82
C CYS A 29 -19.93 -3.47 -12.21
N GLU A 30 -20.42 -2.61 -11.32
CA GLU A 30 -19.52 -1.98 -10.36
C GLU A 30 -18.95 -3.11 -9.50
N PRO A 31 -17.62 -3.27 -9.41
CA PRO A 31 -17.07 -4.21 -8.47
C PRO A 31 -17.47 -3.71 -7.09
N THR A 32 -18.41 -4.42 -6.45
CA THR A 32 -18.62 -4.28 -5.02
C THR A 32 -17.26 -4.50 -4.38
N ALA A 33 -16.64 -3.41 -3.94
CA ALA A 33 -15.44 -3.49 -3.13
C ALA A 33 -15.86 -4.20 -1.85
N THR A 34 -15.63 -5.51 -1.81
CA THR A 34 -15.72 -6.29 -0.58
C THR A 34 -14.72 -5.65 0.35
N ALA A 35 -15.19 -4.84 1.30
CA ALA A 35 -14.35 -4.32 2.36
C ALA A 35 -13.82 -5.54 3.12
N SER A 36 -12.58 -5.92 2.83
CA SER A 36 -11.91 -7.03 3.48
C SER A 36 -11.85 -6.70 4.97
N ASN A 37 -12.71 -7.35 5.76
CA ASN A 37 -12.66 -7.41 7.22
C ASN A 37 -11.45 -8.24 7.69
N GLU A 38 -10.32 -8.17 6.98
CA GLU A 38 -9.06 -8.69 7.46
C GLU A 38 -8.46 -7.65 8.41
N PRO A 39 -8.18 -7.99 9.67
CA PRO A 39 -7.38 -7.13 10.51
C PRO A 39 -6.06 -6.89 9.75
N TYR A 40 -5.66 -5.62 9.61
CA TYR A 40 -4.54 -5.13 8.76
C TYR A 40 -4.85 -4.85 7.28
N SER A 41 -6.11 -4.80 6.83
CA SER A 41 -6.44 -4.31 5.48
C SER A 41 -5.99 -2.86 5.23
N THR A 42 -5.83 -2.06 6.28
CA THR A 42 -5.38 -0.66 6.23
C THR A 42 -3.87 -0.48 6.44
N VAL A 43 -3.17 -1.48 6.98
CA VAL A 43 -1.72 -1.43 7.25
C VAL A 43 -1.05 -2.59 6.54
N PRO A 44 -0.29 -2.36 5.46
CA PRO A 44 0.32 -3.45 4.71
C PRO A 44 1.24 -4.31 5.58
N THR A 45 1.03 -5.61 5.59
CA THR A 45 2.04 -6.54 6.13
C THR A 45 3.24 -6.54 5.21
N GLY A 46 4.46 -6.58 5.73
CA GLY A 46 5.64 -6.43 4.89
C GLY A 46 6.85 -5.87 5.62
N ASP A 47 7.88 -5.66 4.83
CA ASP A 47 9.15 -5.08 5.27
C ASP A 47 9.04 -3.55 5.32
N TYR A 48 9.63 -2.97 6.35
CA TYR A 48 9.68 -1.55 6.65
C TYR A 48 11.09 -1.13 7.06
N VAL A 49 11.48 0.08 6.68
CA VAL A 49 12.74 0.73 7.07
C VAL A 49 12.45 1.96 7.90
N LEU A 50 13.02 2.03 9.10
CA LEU A 50 12.90 3.19 9.97
C LEU A 50 13.73 4.35 9.41
N PHE A 51 13.12 5.53 9.31
CA PHE A 51 13.83 6.74 8.89
C PHE A 51 13.71 7.92 9.82
N ASN A 52 12.77 7.90 10.76
CA ASN A 52 12.57 8.98 11.71
C ASN A 52 12.11 8.47 13.08
N ILE A 53 12.67 9.03 14.14
CA ILE A 53 12.24 8.84 15.53
C ILE A 53 11.98 10.22 16.13
N GLY A 54 10.75 10.49 16.58
CA GLY A 54 10.45 11.72 17.34
C GLY A 54 10.69 13.03 16.56
N GLY A 55 10.73 12.99 15.23
CA GLY A 55 11.05 14.13 14.38
C GLY A 55 12.51 14.18 13.92
N GLU A 56 13.42 13.41 14.53
CA GLU A 56 14.82 13.30 14.09
C GLU A 56 14.96 12.33 12.92
N VAL A 57 15.43 12.83 11.78
CA VAL A 57 15.73 12.00 10.60
C VAL A 57 17.02 11.24 10.85
N LEU A 58 16.97 9.92 10.74
CA LEU A 58 18.13 9.07 10.95
C LEU A 58 19.07 9.14 9.75
N SER A 59 20.27 9.67 9.98
CA SER A 59 21.35 9.70 8.97
C SER A 59 21.81 8.30 8.55
N VAL A 60 21.63 7.31 9.43
CA VAL A 60 21.94 5.91 9.16
C VAL A 60 20.76 5.04 9.53
N ARG A 61 20.24 4.30 8.55
CA ARG A 61 19.05 3.46 8.68
C ARG A 61 19.46 2.00 8.85
N HIS A 62 19.77 1.60 10.08
CA HIS A 62 20.07 0.20 10.41
C HIS A 62 18.86 -0.57 10.95
N THR A 63 17.74 0.13 11.14
CA THR A 63 16.54 -0.46 11.73
C THR A 63 15.58 -0.89 10.64
N THR A 64 15.33 -2.19 10.57
CA THR A 64 14.31 -2.80 9.72
C THR A 64 13.27 -3.50 10.56
N MET A 65 12.07 -3.59 10.02
CA MET A 65 10.93 -4.18 10.71
C MET A 65 10.06 -4.92 9.70
N GLN A 66 9.62 -6.11 10.04
CA GLN A 66 8.60 -6.86 9.34
C GLN A 66 7.33 -6.87 10.21
N ILE A 67 6.22 -6.42 9.64
CA ILE A 67 4.91 -6.47 10.30
C ILE A 67 4.11 -7.65 9.76
N ALA A 68 3.59 -8.46 10.68
CA ALA A 68 2.59 -9.48 10.46
C ALA A 68 1.40 -9.25 11.42
N PRO A 69 0.23 -9.89 11.20
CA PRO A 69 -0.98 -9.59 11.97
C PRO A 69 -0.85 -9.79 13.48
N THR A 70 -0.01 -10.73 13.91
CA THR A 70 0.17 -11.11 15.32
C THR A 70 1.59 -10.85 15.85
N GLN A 71 2.51 -10.43 14.98
CA GLN A 71 3.91 -10.28 15.36
C GLN A 71 4.61 -9.17 14.58
N ILE A 72 5.47 -8.44 15.28
CA ILE A 72 6.48 -7.56 14.71
C ILE A 72 7.84 -8.19 14.94
N THR A 73 8.65 -8.27 13.89
CA THR A 73 10.04 -8.73 13.98
C THR A 73 10.96 -7.75 13.28
N GLY A 74 12.26 -7.80 13.53
CA GLY A 74 13.18 -6.94 12.81
C GLY A 74 14.58 -6.93 13.36
N ARG A 75 15.33 -5.91 12.95
CA ARG A 75 16.68 -5.63 13.41
C ARG A 75 16.82 -4.17 13.79
N THR A 76 17.59 -3.89 14.83
CA THR A 76 17.93 -2.56 15.33
C THR A 76 19.44 -2.52 15.52
N GLY A 77 20.17 -1.72 14.73
CA GLY A 77 21.63 -1.69 14.84
C GLY A 77 22.25 -3.09 14.75
N CYS A 78 22.73 -3.63 15.87
CA CYS A 78 23.28 -5.00 15.93
C CYS A 78 22.29 -6.07 16.36
N ASN A 79 21.19 -5.73 17.04
CA ASN A 79 20.28 -6.72 17.60
C ASN A 79 19.15 -7.08 16.64
N SER A 80 18.69 -8.32 16.73
CA SER A 80 17.37 -8.69 16.26
C SER A 80 16.35 -8.50 17.38
N PHE A 81 15.12 -8.16 17.02
CA PHE A 81 14.01 -8.07 17.97
C PHE A 81 12.76 -8.81 17.46
N ALA A 82 11.92 -9.21 18.40
CA ALA A 82 10.59 -9.75 18.14
C ALA A 82 9.63 -9.29 19.24
N ALA A 83 8.41 -8.92 18.85
CA ALA A 83 7.36 -8.53 19.76
C ALA A 83 6.00 -9.05 19.25
N PRO A 84 5.17 -9.68 20.09
CA PRO A 84 3.80 -9.96 19.71
C PRO A 84 3.01 -8.65 19.59
N ILE A 85 2.11 -8.58 18.63
CA ILE A 85 1.18 -7.46 18.45
C ILE A 85 -0.25 -7.98 18.41
N SER A 86 -1.16 -7.21 19.00
CA SER A 86 -2.59 -7.51 19.02
C SER A 86 -3.40 -6.23 18.82
N GLY A 87 -4.71 -6.37 18.64
CA GLY A 87 -5.61 -5.25 18.33
C GLY A 87 -5.95 -5.19 16.85
N THR A 88 -6.63 -4.12 16.45
CA THR A 88 -7.02 -3.86 15.06
C THR A 88 -6.63 -2.43 14.72
N PRO A 89 -5.77 -2.22 13.71
CA PRO A 89 -5.39 -0.87 13.30
C PRO A 89 -6.61 0.06 13.17
N PRO A 90 -6.54 1.29 13.70
CA PRO A 90 -5.31 1.94 14.14
C PRO A 90 -4.89 1.60 15.58
N GLU A 91 -5.70 0.89 16.35
CA GLU A 91 -5.45 0.62 17.77
C GLU A 91 -4.72 -0.71 17.95
N ILE A 92 -3.53 -0.66 18.52
CA ILE A 92 -2.68 -1.85 18.73
C ILE A 92 -2.17 -1.92 20.16
N VAL A 93 -1.75 -3.12 20.54
CA VAL A 93 -1.01 -3.37 21.78
C VAL A 93 0.23 -4.16 21.43
N VAL A 94 1.40 -3.60 21.76
CA VAL A 94 2.69 -4.27 21.64
C VAL A 94 2.97 -5.00 22.95
N GLY A 95 3.20 -6.31 22.87
CA GLY A 95 3.58 -7.10 24.03
C GLY A 95 5.07 -7.04 24.35
N GLU A 96 5.54 -7.99 25.15
CA GLU A 96 6.93 -8.02 25.60
C GLU A 96 7.91 -8.15 24.41
N ILE A 97 8.88 -7.22 24.35
CA ILE A 97 9.88 -7.20 23.29
C ILE A 97 11.08 -8.06 23.69
N GLN A 98 11.38 -9.06 22.89
CA GLN A 98 12.57 -9.89 23.01
C GLN A 98 13.68 -9.37 22.10
N THR A 99 14.92 -9.33 22.59
CA THR A 99 16.09 -8.90 21.82
C THR A 99 17.25 -9.88 21.96
N SER A 100 18.17 -9.90 20.99
CA SER A 100 19.38 -10.74 21.04
C SER A 100 20.46 -10.30 22.04
N GLY A 101 20.31 -9.12 22.67
CA GLY A 101 21.15 -8.67 23.80
C GLY A 101 22.63 -8.40 23.50
N GLN A 102 23.01 -8.17 22.25
CA GLN A 102 24.37 -7.81 21.84
C GLN A 102 24.68 -6.34 22.17
N THR A 103 25.90 -6.07 22.63
CA THR A 103 26.39 -4.70 22.80
C THR A 103 26.80 -4.10 21.46
N CYS A 104 26.43 -2.85 21.21
CA CYS A 104 26.77 -2.19 19.95
C CYS A 104 26.96 -0.68 20.06
N ARG A 105 27.69 -0.12 19.09
CA ARG A 105 27.94 1.33 18.97
C ARG A 105 26.67 2.16 18.70
N TRP A 106 25.56 1.52 18.36
CA TRP A 106 24.26 2.16 18.08
C TRP A 106 23.22 1.94 19.19
N SER A 107 23.67 1.58 20.40
CA SER A 107 22.80 1.30 21.54
C SER A 107 21.84 2.46 21.86
N ALA A 108 22.24 3.72 21.65
CA ALA A 108 21.38 4.88 21.87
C ALA A 108 20.17 4.91 20.92
N GLN A 109 20.41 4.70 19.61
CA GLN A 109 19.34 4.67 18.61
C GLN A 109 18.43 3.45 18.84
N GLU A 110 19.02 2.28 19.13
CA GLU A 110 18.28 1.07 19.46
C GLU A 110 17.39 1.28 20.69
N ASN A 111 17.92 1.84 21.78
CA ASN A 111 17.14 2.10 22.99
C ASN A 111 15.99 3.08 22.74
N SER A 112 16.22 4.12 21.93
CA SER A 112 15.20 5.09 21.55
C SER A 112 14.07 4.40 20.77
N PHE A 113 14.42 3.59 19.77
CA PHE A 113 13.46 2.80 19.00
C PHE A 113 12.66 1.83 19.89
N LEU A 114 13.34 1.03 20.73
CA LEU A 114 12.68 0.04 21.57
C LEU A 114 11.79 0.69 22.63
N THR A 115 12.17 1.88 23.12
CA THR A 115 11.35 2.65 24.07
C THR A 115 10.08 3.17 23.42
N ALA A 116 10.19 3.76 22.24
CA ALA A 116 9.03 4.20 21.46
C ALA A 116 8.10 3.04 21.09
N LEU A 117 8.67 1.90 20.67
CA LEU A 117 7.90 0.71 20.30
C LEU A 117 7.15 0.10 21.50
N ARG A 118 7.76 0.07 22.69
CA ARG A 118 7.07 -0.37 23.93
C ARG A 118 5.89 0.50 24.31
N ALA A 119 5.97 1.81 24.04
CA ALA A 119 4.92 2.76 24.36
C ALA A 119 3.83 2.83 23.27
N ALA A 120 4.00 2.11 22.16
CA ALA A 120 3.11 2.21 21.03
C ALA A 120 1.72 1.62 21.33
N ASN A 121 0.70 2.41 21.03
CA ASN A 121 -0.71 2.02 21.11
C ASN A 121 -1.49 2.31 19.81
N ARG A 122 -0.81 2.91 18.83
CA ARG A 122 -1.41 3.30 17.55
C ARG A 122 -0.50 2.97 16.38
N ILE A 123 -1.07 2.46 15.31
CA ILE A 123 -0.40 2.23 14.03
C ILE A 123 -1.26 2.77 12.89
N THR A 124 -0.68 3.54 11.98
CA THR A 124 -1.35 4.03 10.78
C THR A 124 -0.46 3.90 9.56
N TYR A 125 -1.09 3.79 8.39
CA TYR A 125 -0.41 3.79 7.12
C TYR A 125 -1.10 4.78 6.19
N GLU A 126 -0.43 5.90 5.93
CA GLU A 126 -0.98 7.03 5.19
C GLU A 126 0.12 7.55 4.24
N ASP A 127 -0.25 7.91 3.01
CA ASP A 127 0.67 8.46 1.99
C ASP A 127 1.94 7.62 1.74
N GLY A 128 1.83 6.28 1.88
CA GLY A 128 2.95 5.37 1.67
C GLY A 128 3.89 5.21 2.87
N VAL A 129 3.55 5.85 4.00
CA VAL A 129 4.37 5.93 5.21
C VAL A 129 3.66 5.24 6.37
N LEU A 130 4.38 4.36 7.05
CA LEU A 130 3.91 3.73 8.28
C LEU A 130 4.30 4.61 9.48
N ARG A 131 3.35 4.86 10.37
CA ARG A 131 3.56 5.55 11.64
C ARG A 131 3.15 4.66 12.80
N ILE A 132 4.03 4.53 13.78
CA ILE A 132 3.73 3.87 15.05
C ILE A 132 3.89 4.92 16.16
N ALA A 133 2.83 5.13 16.94
CA ALA A 133 2.74 6.17 17.97
C ALA A 133 2.12 5.63 19.26
N GLY A 134 2.22 6.39 20.35
CA GLY A 134 1.60 6.09 21.64
C GLY A 134 2.37 6.61 22.84
N GLY A 135 3.69 6.81 22.68
CA GLY A 135 4.56 7.45 23.66
C GLY A 135 4.96 8.88 23.27
N GLN A 136 6.13 9.31 23.76
CA GLN A 136 6.71 10.62 23.43
C GLN A 136 7.17 10.70 21.98
N ASP A 137 7.75 9.61 21.47
CA ASP A 137 8.32 9.54 20.13
C ASP A 137 7.40 8.77 19.18
N THR A 138 7.23 9.32 17.98
CA THR A 138 6.60 8.61 16.85
C THR A 138 7.68 7.97 16.00
N LEU A 139 7.50 6.69 15.69
CA LEU A 139 8.35 5.95 14.77
C LEU A 139 7.77 6.06 13.37
N THR A 140 8.58 6.50 12.40
CA THR A 140 8.15 6.64 11.01
C THR A 140 8.98 5.76 10.09
N PHE A 141 8.30 4.96 9.28
CA PHE A 141 8.91 3.99 8.39
C PHE A 141 8.46 4.19 6.95
N GLU A 142 9.37 3.89 6.04
CA GLU A 142 9.07 3.70 4.62
C GLU A 142 8.84 2.21 4.36
N TYR A 143 7.90 1.90 3.48
CA TYR A 143 7.70 0.52 3.04
C TYR A 143 8.85 0.07 2.15
N GLY A 144 9.44 -1.08 2.48
CA GLY A 144 10.52 -1.70 1.73
C GLY A 144 11.58 -2.31 2.61
N ARG A 145 12.60 -2.86 1.97
CA ARG A 145 13.80 -3.35 2.65
C ARG A 145 14.90 -2.32 2.53
N LEU A 146 15.82 -2.33 3.49
CA LEU A 146 17.15 -1.79 3.22
C LEU A 146 17.66 -2.53 1.97
N ALA A 147 18.25 -1.81 1.02
CA ALA A 147 19.20 -2.51 0.17
C ALA A 147 20.21 -3.16 1.11
N SER A 148 20.61 -4.38 0.78
CA SER A 148 21.42 -5.32 1.55
C SER A 148 22.38 -4.69 2.58
N ALA A 149 22.81 -5.46 3.58
CA ALA A 149 23.75 -5.02 4.62
C ALA A 149 24.99 -4.21 4.16
N ASP A 150 25.32 -4.20 2.85
CA ASP A 150 26.40 -3.46 2.18
C ASP A 150 25.96 -2.43 1.09
N GLY A 151 24.70 -1.95 0.98
CA GLY A 151 24.30 -1.09 -0.16
C GLY A 151 23.15 -0.06 0.04
N PRO A 152 22.98 0.92 -0.87
CA PRO A 152 22.06 2.06 -0.71
C PRO A 152 20.60 1.69 -0.99
N ILE A 153 19.68 2.18 -0.13
CA ILE A 153 18.24 1.90 -0.07
C ILE A 153 17.61 1.64 -1.45
N GLY A 154 17.12 0.41 -1.65
CA GLY A 154 16.72 -0.10 -2.96
C GLY A 154 15.21 -0.26 -3.09
N ARG A 155 14.57 0.75 -3.68
CA ARG A 155 13.19 0.81 -4.23
C ARG A 155 12.05 0.56 -3.23
N ASN A 156 11.10 1.51 -3.19
CA ASN A 156 9.80 1.34 -2.53
C ASN A 156 9.11 0.08 -3.11
N LEU A 157 8.95 -0.95 -2.28
CA LEU A 157 8.35 -2.25 -2.67
C LEU A 157 6.86 -2.32 -2.36
N ASN A 158 6.21 -1.19 -2.02
CA ASN A 158 4.82 -1.18 -1.61
C ASN A 158 3.93 -1.79 -2.71
N PRO A 159 3.27 -2.94 -2.47
CA PRO A 159 2.37 -3.54 -3.44
C PRO A 159 1.18 -2.61 -3.76
N ASN A 160 0.81 -1.73 -2.83
CA ASN A 160 -0.24 -0.74 -3.02
C ASN A 160 0.24 0.51 -3.80
N ALA A 161 1.54 0.82 -3.83
CA ALA A 161 2.06 1.95 -4.60
C ALA A 161 2.03 1.70 -6.11
N ARG A 162 2.04 0.43 -6.54
CA ARG A 162 1.85 0.06 -7.96
C ARG A 162 0.45 0.38 -8.48
N ALA A 163 -0.55 0.53 -7.59
CA ALA A 163 -1.91 0.90 -7.99
C ALA A 163 -2.05 2.39 -8.32
N THR A 164 -1.12 3.25 -7.87
CA THR A 164 -1.19 4.71 -8.08
C THR A 164 -0.27 5.20 -9.21
N ALA A 165 0.71 4.41 -9.63
CA ALA A 165 1.78 4.84 -10.55
C ALA A 165 1.53 4.50 -12.04
N ALA A 166 0.27 4.44 -12.49
CA ALA A 166 -0.04 4.41 -13.92
C ALA A 166 -0.01 5.83 -14.50
N GLU A 167 1.17 6.46 -14.48
CA GLU A 167 1.45 7.64 -15.30
C GLU A 167 1.97 7.14 -16.67
N PRO A 168 1.43 7.59 -17.81
CA PRO A 168 1.76 7.03 -19.11
C PRO A 168 3.22 7.35 -19.47
N ALA A 169 4.00 6.30 -19.72
CA ALA A 169 5.36 6.40 -20.22
C ALA A 169 5.39 7.20 -21.53
N ALA A 170 5.98 8.40 -21.50
CA ALA A 170 6.35 9.13 -22.70
C ALA A 170 7.40 8.31 -23.47
N ALA A 171 7.07 7.97 -24.72
CA ALA A 171 7.95 7.25 -25.63
C ALA A 171 9.24 8.05 -25.93
N PRO A 172 10.40 7.38 -26.12
CA PRO A 172 11.62 8.08 -26.52
C PRO A 172 11.53 8.49 -28.00
N VAL A 173 11.62 9.80 -28.26
CA VAL A 173 11.92 10.34 -29.60
C VAL A 173 13.36 10.00 -29.95
N VAL A 174 13.54 9.01 -30.83
CA VAL A 174 14.84 8.68 -31.42
C VAL A 174 15.12 9.70 -32.53
N SER A 175 16.07 10.59 -32.28
CA SER A 175 16.62 11.51 -33.28
C SER A 175 17.67 10.77 -34.10
N ALA A 176 17.33 10.36 -35.32
CA ALA A 176 18.31 9.92 -36.31
C ALA A 176 18.92 11.15 -36.99
N ALA A 177 20.22 11.35 -36.76
CA ALA A 177 21.05 12.29 -37.50
C ALA A 177 21.91 11.51 -38.51
N GLN A 178 21.97 12.08 -39.72
CA GLN A 178 22.85 11.77 -40.87
C GLN A 178 22.33 10.72 -41.86
#